data_AF-A0A0F8ZUL4-F1
#
_entry.id   AF-A0A0F8ZUL4-F1
#
_cell.length_a   1.000
_cell.length_b   1.000
_cell.length_c   1.000
_cell.angle_alpha   90.00
_cell.angle_beta   90.00
_cell.angle_gamma   90.00
#
_symmetry.space_group_name_H-M   'P 1'
#
loop_
_entity.id
_entity.type
_entity.pdbx_description
1 polymer ?
#
loop_
_entity_poly.entity_id
_entity_poly.type
_entity_poly.pdbx_seq_one_letter_code
_entity_poly.pdbx_strand_id
1 'polypeptide(L)'
;MRGTTLEGCPDIITPVYEKQKSKIKTYPCHANRASEAGHVCERYLVFARTRWEEKLLYNVELEFIFAGGRMVEKLALAEIEEAGFRLVEQNRPFSWREFNLTGHIDAKILIGDENAGNSIAYPLEIKGLNQFDYDKLDTIEDFIMSKKSWIKKYPAQLCLYMLMSNIEYGC
;
A
#
# COMPACT_ATOMS: atom_id res chain seq x y z
N MET A 1 -25.99 -9.88 -24.60
CA MET A 1 -26.81 -8.64 -24.45
C MET A 1 -26.60 -8.12 -23.05
N ARG A 2 -26.12 -6.89 -22.87
CA ARG A 2 -26.08 -6.25 -21.55
C ARG A 2 -27.49 -5.74 -21.27
N GLY A 3 -28.14 -6.25 -20.21
CA GLY A 3 -29.54 -5.98 -19.91
C GLY A 3 -29.80 -4.51 -19.62
N THR A 4 -30.97 -4.02 -20.00
CA THR A 4 -31.49 -2.73 -19.54
C THR A 4 -32.00 -2.88 -18.10
N THR A 5 -31.64 -1.93 -17.23
CA THR A 5 -32.25 -1.83 -15.89
C THR A 5 -33.67 -1.27 -15.99
N LEU A 6 -34.39 -1.25 -14.85
CA LEU A 6 -35.84 -1.02 -14.70
C LEU A 6 -36.44 0.26 -15.33
N GLU A 7 -35.67 1.13 -15.99
CA GLU A 7 -36.16 2.38 -16.58
C GLU A 7 -35.56 2.68 -17.98
N GLY A 8 -35.08 1.66 -18.70
CA GLY A 8 -34.51 1.84 -20.04
C GLY A 8 -33.07 2.36 -20.05
N CYS A 9 -32.47 2.61 -18.88
CA CYS A 9 -31.04 2.89 -18.76
C CYS A 9 -30.20 1.60 -18.91
N PRO A 10 -29.05 1.65 -19.62
CA PRO A 10 -28.15 0.52 -19.72
C PRO A 10 -27.59 0.14 -18.33
N ASP A 11 -27.52 -1.15 -18.04
CA ASP A 11 -26.87 -1.65 -16.82
C ASP A 11 -25.36 -1.43 -16.88
N ILE A 12 -24.90 -0.34 -16.26
CA ILE A 12 -23.49 -0.04 -16.07
C ILE A 12 -22.94 -0.59 -14.75
N ILE A 13 -23.81 -0.92 -13.80
CA ILE A 13 -23.41 -1.29 -12.44
C ILE A 13 -22.86 -2.71 -12.44
N THR A 14 -23.61 -3.67 -12.99
CA THR A 14 -23.23 -5.10 -12.99
C THR A 14 -21.86 -5.33 -13.66
N PRO A 15 -21.58 -4.78 -14.87
CA PRO A 15 -20.28 -4.98 -15.49
C PRO A 15 -19.11 -4.37 -14.69
N VAL A 16 -19.34 -3.26 -14.00
CA VAL A 16 -18.32 -2.62 -13.14
C VAL A 16 -18.06 -3.46 -11.89
N TYR A 17 -19.11 -3.96 -11.24
CA TYR A 17 -19.01 -4.85 -10.08
C TYR A 17 -18.31 -6.17 -10.42
N GLU A 18 -18.72 -6.84 -11.50
CA GLU A 18 -18.10 -8.10 -11.95
C GLU A 18 -16.62 -7.89 -12.32
N LYS A 19 -16.28 -6.74 -12.92
CA LYS A 19 -14.88 -6.39 -13.19
C LYS A 19 -14.06 -6.29 -11.90
N GLN A 20 -14.56 -5.63 -10.86
CA GLN A 20 -13.83 -5.52 -9.60
C GLN A 20 -13.75 -6.85 -8.87
N LYS A 21 -14.87 -7.59 -8.81
CA LYS A 21 -14.93 -8.93 -8.20
C LYS A 21 -13.90 -9.88 -8.83
N SER A 22 -13.67 -9.78 -10.14
CA SER A 22 -12.70 -10.61 -10.86
C SER A 22 -11.23 -10.41 -10.42
N LYS A 23 -10.92 -9.30 -9.73
CA LYS A 23 -9.57 -8.99 -9.22
C LYS A 23 -9.29 -9.58 -7.85
N ILE A 24 -10.32 -9.96 -7.10
CA ILE A 24 -10.20 -10.47 -5.74
C ILE A 24 -9.69 -11.91 -5.82
N LYS A 25 -8.41 -12.09 -5.46
CA LYS A 25 -7.72 -13.39 -5.56
C LYS A 25 -6.78 -13.56 -4.38
N THR A 26 -6.56 -14.81 -3.99
CA THR A 26 -5.44 -15.18 -3.13
C THR A 26 -4.32 -15.74 -4.00
N TYR A 27 -3.08 -15.53 -3.59
CA TYR A 27 -1.88 -16.00 -4.29
C TYR A 27 -0.99 -16.74 -3.30
N PRO A 28 -0.23 -17.77 -3.77
CA PRO A 28 0.74 -18.45 -2.93
C PRO A 28 1.66 -17.47 -2.21
N CYS A 29 1.75 -17.61 -0.89
CA CYS A 29 2.53 -16.73 -0.04
C CYS A 29 3.23 -17.55 1.04
N HIS A 30 4.57 -17.50 1.05
CA HIS A 30 5.40 -18.23 2.00
C HIS A 30 6.17 -17.29 2.95
N ALA A 31 5.96 -15.99 2.81
CA ALA A 31 6.67 -14.92 3.51
C ALA A 31 5.68 -13.85 3.94
N ASN A 32 5.90 -13.19 5.08
CA ASN A 32 5.07 -12.07 5.46
C ASN A 32 5.28 -10.88 4.51
N ARG A 33 4.22 -10.11 4.26
CA ARG A 33 4.31 -8.87 3.48
C ARG A 33 4.68 -7.71 4.40
N ALA A 34 5.50 -6.78 3.92
CA ALA A 34 5.87 -5.57 4.65
C ALA A 34 4.63 -4.74 5.06
N SER A 35 3.59 -4.74 4.23
CA SER A 35 2.29 -4.09 4.53
C SER A 35 1.47 -4.76 5.63
N GLU A 36 1.90 -5.93 6.10
CA GLU A 36 1.35 -6.60 7.29
C GLU A 36 2.28 -6.45 8.51
N ALA A 37 3.43 -5.80 8.37
CA ALA A 37 4.28 -5.48 9.50
C ALA A 37 3.54 -4.57 10.50
N GLY A 38 3.74 -4.81 11.80
CA GLY A 38 3.00 -4.10 12.85
C GLY A 38 1.56 -4.59 13.04
N HIS A 39 1.15 -5.70 12.42
CA HIS A 39 -0.15 -6.30 12.70
C HIS A 39 -0.26 -6.69 14.19
N VAL A 40 -1.32 -6.23 14.86
CA VAL A 40 -1.52 -6.40 16.31
C VAL A 40 -1.71 -7.85 16.77
N CYS A 41 -1.94 -8.77 15.83
CA CYS A 41 -2.13 -10.18 16.10
C CYS A 41 -1.04 -10.99 15.40
N GLU A 42 -0.10 -11.54 16.17
CA GLU A 42 1.00 -12.37 15.66
C GLU A 42 0.49 -13.67 15.04
N ARG A 43 -0.58 -14.26 15.59
CA ARG A 43 -1.20 -15.46 15.02
C ARG A 43 -1.68 -15.21 13.60
N TYR A 44 -2.20 -14.01 13.29
CA TYR A 44 -2.56 -13.65 11.92
C TYR A 44 -1.34 -13.71 10.99
N LEU A 45 -0.18 -13.20 11.44
CA LEU A 45 1.07 -13.26 10.67
C LEU A 45 1.57 -14.70 10.45
N VAL A 46 1.39 -15.58 11.44
CA VAL A 46 1.70 -17.01 11.26
C VAL A 46 0.81 -17.62 10.17
N PHE A 47 -0.50 -17.42 10.25
CA PHE A 47 -1.43 -17.96 9.26
C PHE A 47 -1.19 -17.37 7.87
N ALA A 48 -0.86 -16.08 7.77
CA ALA A 48 -0.58 -15.41 6.51
C ALA A 48 0.56 -16.06 5.70
N ARG A 49 1.53 -16.71 6.37
CA ARG A 49 2.66 -17.40 5.72
C ARG A 49 2.55 -18.92 5.68
N THR A 50 1.82 -19.55 6.61
CA THR A 50 1.73 -21.03 6.70
C THR A 50 0.42 -21.60 6.18
N ARG A 51 -0.64 -20.78 6.09
CA ARG A 51 -2.02 -21.16 5.75
C ARG A 51 -2.67 -20.06 4.88
N TRP A 52 -1.92 -19.57 3.89
CA TRP A 52 -2.33 -18.45 3.04
C TRP A 52 -3.60 -18.77 2.22
N GLU A 53 -3.82 -20.05 1.92
CA GLU A 53 -4.98 -20.60 1.24
C GLU A 53 -6.27 -20.52 2.07
N GLU A 54 -6.15 -20.41 3.39
CA GLU A 54 -7.29 -20.23 4.30
C GLU A 54 -7.70 -18.74 4.42
N LYS A 55 -6.99 -17.81 3.77
CA LYS A 55 -7.27 -16.37 3.86
C LYS A 55 -8.64 -16.05 3.26
N LEU A 56 -9.52 -15.50 4.09
CA LEU A 56 -10.80 -14.97 3.63
C LEU A 56 -10.56 -13.84 2.62
N LEU A 57 -11.18 -13.99 1.46
CA LEU A 57 -11.21 -12.94 0.45
C LEU A 57 -12.13 -11.81 0.93
N TYR A 58 -11.72 -10.58 0.68
CA TYR A 58 -12.53 -9.41 0.98
C TYR A 58 -13.66 -9.25 -0.04
N ASN A 59 -14.61 -8.36 0.26
CA ASN A 59 -15.75 -8.10 -0.61
C ASN A 59 -15.42 -7.10 -1.73
N VAL A 60 -16.34 -6.96 -2.69
CA VAL A 60 -16.16 -6.08 -3.85
C VAL A 60 -16.09 -4.60 -3.44
N GLU A 61 -16.78 -4.21 -2.37
CA GLU A 61 -16.74 -2.85 -1.83
C GLU A 61 -15.33 -2.48 -1.36
N LEU A 62 -14.63 -3.38 -0.67
CA LEU A 62 -13.25 -3.14 -0.27
C LEU A 62 -12.30 -3.12 -1.49
N GLU A 63 -12.59 -3.88 -2.55
CA GLU A 63 -11.82 -3.77 -3.80
C GLU A 63 -11.95 -2.38 -4.44
N PHE A 64 -13.11 -1.73 -4.36
CA PHE A 64 -13.25 -0.35 -4.84
C PHE A 64 -12.36 0.62 -4.04
N ILE A 65 -12.24 0.42 -2.72
CA ILE A 65 -11.35 1.22 -1.88
C ILE A 65 -9.89 1.00 -2.28
N PHE A 66 -9.46 -0.26 -2.46
CA PHE A 66 -8.11 -0.57 -2.93
C PHE A 66 -7.84 -0.05 -4.34
N ALA A 67 -8.85 -0.05 -5.22
CA ALA A 67 -8.75 0.56 -6.54
C ALA A 67 -8.56 2.08 -6.45
N GLY A 68 -9.28 2.75 -5.54
CA GLY A 68 -9.05 4.16 -5.24
C GLY A 68 -7.64 4.42 -4.73
N GLY A 69 -7.15 3.61 -3.78
CA GLY A 69 -5.79 3.70 -3.27
C GLY A 69 -4.73 3.65 -4.37
N ARG A 70 -4.84 2.69 -5.31
CA ARG A 70 -3.93 2.60 -6.47
C ARG A 70 -4.00 3.78 -7.43
N MET A 71 -5.13 4.50 -7.48
CA MET A 71 -5.25 5.73 -8.27
C MET A 71 -4.60 6.91 -7.53
N VAL A 72 -4.85 7.02 -6.23
CA VAL A 72 -4.26 8.06 -5.36
C VAL A 72 -2.74 7.96 -5.33
N GLU A 73 -2.20 6.74 -5.23
CA GLU A 73 -0.75 6.50 -5.30
C GLU A 73 -0.15 7.07 -6.59
N LYS A 74 -0.74 6.77 -7.75
CA LYS A 74 -0.29 7.29 -9.04
C LYS A 74 -0.37 8.81 -9.14
N LEU A 75 -1.45 9.41 -8.62
CA LEU A 75 -1.62 10.86 -8.61
C LEU A 75 -0.56 11.51 -7.72
N ALA A 76 -0.32 10.99 -6.51
CA ALA A 76 0.69 11.51 -5.61
C ALA A 76 2.10 11.44 -6.21
N LEU A 77 2.45 10.34 -6.87
CA LEU A 77 3.75 10.22 -7.56
C LEU A 77 3.87 11.26 -8.68
N ALA A 78 2.82 11.46 -9.49
CA ALA A 78 2.82 12.46 -10.55
C ALA A 78 2.97 13.89 -10.00
N GLU A 79 2.25 14.25 -8.94
CA GLU A 79 2.34 15.56 -8.29
C GLU A 79 3.75 15.81 -7.73
N ILE A 80 4.40 14.78 -7.17
CA ILE A 80 5.79 14.88 -6.68
C ILE A 80 6.76 15.13 -7.85
N GLU A 81 6.60 14.44 -8.97
CA GLU A 81 7.42 14.68 -10.18
C GLU A 81 7.18 16.07 -10.77
N GLU A 82 5.92 16.50 -10.86
CA GLU A 82 5.54 17.84 -11.35
C GLU A 82 6.06 18.96 -10.45
N ALA A 83 6.18 18.71 -9.14
CA ALA A 83 6.85 19.61 -8.19
C ALA A 83 8.37 19.69 -8.39
N GLY A 84 8.94 18.92 -9.33
CA GLY A 84 10.35 18.96 -9.69
C GLY A 84 11.23 17.95 -8.93
N PHE A 85 10.63 17.05 -8.17
CA PHE A 85 11.38 15.99 -7.50
C PHE A 85 11.63 14.82 -8.44
N ARG A 86 12.81 14.22 -8.33
CA ARG A 86 13.15 13.03 -9.11
C ARG A 86 12.75 11.78 -8.33
N LEU A 87 11.82 11.01 -8.88
CA LEU A 87 11.49 9.69 -8.38
C LEU A 87 12.41 8.61 -8.99
N VAL A 88 12.84 7.66 -8.16
CA VAL A 88 13.64 6.50 -8.53
C VAL A 88 13.09 5.24 -7.86
N GLU A 89 13.47 4.06 -8.34
CA GLU A 89 13.10 2.77 -7.73
C GLU A 89 11.58 2.57 -7.49
N GLN A 90 10.74 3.06 -8.40
CA GLN A 90 9.28 2.91 -8.29
C GLN A 90 8.86 1.44 -8.32
N ASN A 91 7.98 1.04 -7.38
CA ASN A 91 7.45 -0.31 -7.19
C ASN A 91 8.54 -1.39 -7.11
N ARG A 92 9.66 -1.09 -6.42
CA ARG A 92 10.80 -2.01 -6.32
C ARG A 92 10.49 -3.16 -5.34
N PRO A 93 10.47 -4.43 -5.79
CA PRO A 93 10.32 -5.56 -4.89
C PRO A 93 11.58 -5.75 -4.05
N PHE A 94 11.42 -6.20 -2.81
CA PHE A 94 12.52 -6.65 -1.96
C PHE A 94 12.15 -7.92 -1.19
N SER A 95 13.20 -8.63 -0.75
CA SER A 95 13.09 -9.77 0.16
C SER A 95 14.10 -9.65 1.29
N TRP A 96 13.65 -9.85 2.52
CA TRP A 96 14.51 -10.05 3.68
C TRP A 96 14.43 -11.50 4.10
N ARG A 97 15.41 -12.29 3.65
CA ARG A 97 15.40 -13.76 3.80
C ARG A 97 15.46 -14.20 5.26
N GLU A 98 16.27 -13.53 6.06
CA GLU A 98 16.45 -13.84 7.49
C GLU A 98 15.12 -13.79 8.28
N PHE A 99 14.26 -12.80 7.99
CA PHE A 99 12.95 -12.64 8.63
C PHE A 99 11.78 -13.22 7.82
N ASN A 100 12.08 -13.86 6.68
CA ASN A 100 11.08 -14.36 5.74
C ASN A 100 10.00 -13.31 5.41
N LEU A 101 10.46 -12.14 4.97
CA LEU A 101 9.64 -10.96 4.68
C LEU A 101 9.84 -10.49 3.24
N THR A 102 8.77 -10.03 2.60
CA THR A 102 8.82 -9.45 1.25
C THR A 102 7.99 -8.16 1.19
N GLY A 103 8.32 -7.25 0.28
CA GLY A 103 7.57 -6.00 0.12
C GLY A 103 7.84 -5.34 -1.22
N HIS A 104 7.13 -4.24 -1.46
CA HIS A 104 7.31 -3.37 -2.62
C HIS A 104 7.35 -1.94 -2.12
N ILE A 105 8.45 -1.25 -2.36
CA ILE A 105 8.57 0.17 -2.05
C ILE A 105 7.84 0.94 -3.14
N ASP A 106 6.94 1.85 -2.79
CA ASP A 106 6.13 2.59 -3.75
C ASP A 106 7.03 3.42 -4.68
N ALA A 107 7.94 4.20 -4.10
CA ALA A 107 9.01 4.89 -4.79
C ALA A 107 10.11 5.33 -3.83
N LYS A 108 11.20 5.88 -4.38
CA LYS A 108 12.14 6.70 -3.63
C LYS A 108 12.26 8.08 -4.27
N ILE A 109 12.43 9.11 -3.46
CA ILE A 109 12.74 10.47 -3.88
C ILE A 109 14.24 10.71 -3.77
N LEU A 110 14.86 11.18 -4.86
CA LEU A 110 16.29 11.49 -4.89
C LEU A 110 16.50 12.97 -4.54
N ILE A 111 17.21 13.23 -3.45
CA ILE A 111 17.51 14.58 -2.96
C ILE A 111 19.03 14.75 -2.86
N GLY A 112 19.55 15.89 -3.34
CA GLY A 112 20.98 16.23 -3.34
C GLY A 112 21.49 16.53 -4.75
N ASP A 113 22.80 16.72 -4.89
CA ASP A 113 23.45 16.96 -6.17
C ASP A 113 24.03 15.65 -6.71
N GLU A 114 23.41 15.14 -7.78
CA GLU A 114 23.85 13.94 -8.45
C GLU A 114 25.23 14.08 -9.08
N ASN A 115 25.59 15.28 -9.56
CA ASN A 115 26.89 15.51 -10.18
C ASN A 115 28.02 15.55 -9.13
N ALA A 116 27.69 15.96 -7.91
CA ALA A 116 28.60 15.94 -6.77
C ALA A 116 28.66 14.57 -6.06
N GLY A 117 27.80 13.62 -6.45
CA GLY A 117 27.73 12.28 -5.85
C GLY A 117 27.22 12.25 -4.41
N ASN A 118 26.51 13.29 -3.96
CA ASN A 118 25.97 13.40 -2.59
C ASN A 118 24.44 13.24 -2.53
N SER A 119 23.84 12.59 -3.54
CA SER A 119 22.41 12.33 -3.58
C SER A 119 22.01 11.15 -2.68
N ILE A 120 20.88 11.31 -2.00
CA ILE A 120 20.29 10.30 -1.11
C ILE A 120 18.88 9.97 -1.61
N ALA A 121 18.56 8.68 -1.67
CA ALA A 121 17.26 8.19 -2.10
C ALA A 121 16.39 7.81 -0.89
N TYR A 122 15.39 8.64 -0.57
CA TYR A 122 14.47 8.43 0.56
C TYR A 122 13.22 7.65 0.11
N PRO A 123 12.82 6.56 0.78
CA PRO A 123 11.64 5.78 0.46
C PRO A 123 10.38 6.57 0.76
N LEU A 124 9.41 6.36 -0.10
CA LEU A 124 8.06 6.88 0.00
C LEU A 124 7.11 5.73 0.29
N GLU A 125 6.16 5.94 1.19
CA GLU A 125 5.02 5.06 1.45
C GLU A 125 3.72 5.87 1.36
N ILE A 126 2.98 5.69 0.27
CA ILE A 126 1.80 6.50 -0.05
C ILE A 126 0.53 5.78 0.40
N LYS A 127 -0.29 6.43 1.23
CA LYS A 127 -1.54 5.86 1.75
C LYS A 127 -2.75 6.72 1.42
N GLY A 128 -3.71 6.13 0.71
CA GLY A 128 -5.04 6.70 0.58
C GLY A 128 -5.84 6.54 1.88
N LEU A 129 -6.38 7.64 2.39
CA LEU A 129 -7.20 7.70 3.61
C LEU A 129 -8.51 8.44 3.34
N ASN A 130 -9.54 8.15 4.15
CA ASN A 130 -10.70 9.04 4.19
C ASN A 130 -10.35 10.30 4.99
N GLN A 131 -11.01 11.42 4.65
CA GLN A 131 -10.71 12.73 5.24
C GLN A 131 -10.77 12.72 6.78
N PHE A 132 -11.78 12.07 7.37
CA PHE A 132 -11.97 12.04 8.83
C PHE A 132 -10.84 11.32 9.59
N ASP A 133 -10.18 10.35 8.94
CA ASP A 133 -8.99 9.73 9.51
C ASP A 133 -7.76 10.60 9.28
N TYR A 134 -7.60 11.16 8.08
CA TYR A 134 -6.49 12.03 7.74
C TYR A 134 -6.36 13.22 8.70
N ASP A 135 -7.47 13.90 9.01
CA ASP A 135 -7.50 15.07 9.90
C ASP A 135 -7.06 14.77 11.35
N LYS A 136 -6.89 13.49 11.71
CA LYS A 136 -6.51 13.05 13.06
C LYS A 136 -5.09 12.48 13.12
N LEU A 137 -4.36 12.50 12.01
CA LEU A 137 -3.04 11.89 11.91
C LEU A 137 -2.03 12.99 11.59
N ASP A 138 -1.23 13.38 12.59
CA ASP A 138 -0.17 14.38 12.43
C ASP A 138 1.16 13.86 13.02
N THR A 139 1.08 13.20 14.17
CA THR A 139 2.24 12.67 14.91
C THR A 139 2.34 11.15 14.79
N ILE A 140 3.53 10.59 15.01
CA ILE A 140 3.72 9.13 15.04
C ILE A 140 2.84 8.45 16.09
N GLU A 141 2.61 9.13 17.22
CA GLU A 141 1.73 8.69 18.30
C GLU A 141 0.29 8.47 17.80
N ASP A 142 -0.22 9.34 16.92
CA ASP A 142 -1.57 9.22 16.37
C ASP A 142 -1.74 7.93 15.55
N PHE A 143 -0.69 7.52 14.83
CA PHE A 143 -0.69 6.27 14.06
C PHE A 143 -0.64 5.04 14.97
N ILE A 144 0.32 4.98 15.89
CA ILE A 144 0.55 3.79 16.74
C ILE A 144 -0.58 3.57 17.75
N MET A 145 -1.21 4.67 18.22
CA MET A 145 -2.33 4.63 19.16
C MET A 145 -3.69 4.53 18.48
N SER A 146 -3.75 4.60 17.14
CA SER A 146 -5.01 4.50 16.39
C SER A 146 -5.82 3.26 16.75
N LYS A 147 -7.14 3.37 16.84
CA LYS A 147 -8.01 2.19 17.04
C LYS A 147 -8.07 1.28 15.81
N LYS A 148 -7.64 1.78 14.65
CA LYS A 148 -7.70 1.08 13.36
C LYS A 148 -6.41 0.32 13.12
N SER A 149 -6.49 -1.01 13.07
CA SER A 149 -5.32 -1.88 12.94
C SER A 149 -4.50 -1.60 11.68
N TRP A 150 -5.12 -1.21 10.57
CA TRP A 150 -4.40 -0.89 9.34
C TRP A 150 -3.59 0.40 9.42
N ILE A 151 -4.05 1.42 10.15
CA ILE A 151 -3.32 2.69 10.34
C ILE A 151 -2.03 2.46 11.13
N LYS A 152 -2.09 1.61 12.18
CA LYS A 152 -0.91 1.23 12.97
C LYS A 152 0.21 0.61 12.15
N LYS A 153 -0.12 -0.02 11.01
CA LYS A 153 0.86 -0.71 10.17
C LYS A 153 1.66 0.25 9.28
N TYR A 154 1.16 1.46 9.01
CA TYR A 154 1.81 2.36 8.06
C TYR A 154 3.22 2.77 8.51
N PRO A 155 3.43 3.22 9.77
CA PRO A 155 4.78 3.53 10.23
C PRO A 155 5.70 2.31 10.28
N ALA A 156 5.16 1.13 10.62
CA ALA A 156 5.93 -0.10 10.63
C ALA A 156 6.42 -0.47 9.22
N GLN A 157 5.58 -0.28 8.20
CA GLN A 157 5.93 -0.52 6.80
C GLN A 157 7.03 0.44 6.33
N LEU A 158 6.88 1.75 6.56
CA LEU A 158 7.91 2.74 6.21
C LEU A 158 9.22 2.51 6.96
N CYS A 159 9.15 2.17 8.25
CA CYS A 159 10.33 1.86 9.07
C CYS A 159 11.12 0.67 8.52
N LEU A 160 10.44 -0.36 8.01
CA LEU A 160 11.13 -1.46 7.34
C LEU A 160 11.85 -0.99 6.08
N TYR A 161 11.29 -0.04 5.32
CA TYR A 161 11.90 0.45 4.10
C TYR A 161 13.13 1.32 4.38
N MET A 162 13.07 2.12 5.45
CA MET A 162 14.22 2.87 5.96
C MET A 162 15.34 1.94 6.41
N LEU A 163 15.00 0.92 7.22
CA LEU A 163 15.96 -0.07 7.69
C LEU A 163 16.63 -0.84 6.55
N MET A 164 15.84 -1.28 5.56
CA MET A 164 16.36 -1.98 4.38
C MET A 164 17.18 -1.09 3.45
N SER A 165 16.97 0.23 3.49
CA SER A 165 17.73 1.21 2.71
C SER A 165 18.92 1.80 3.49
N ASN A 166 19.08 1.43 4.76
CA ASN A 166 20.11 1.95 5.67
C ASN A 166 20.12 3.49 5.74
N ILE A 167 18.95 4.07 5.97
CA ILE A 167 18.75 5.52 6.11
C ILE A 167 17.84 5.80 7.32
N GLU A 168 17.87 7.03 7.81
CA GLU A 168 17.14 7.43 9.01
C GLU A 168 15.77 8.07 8.72
N TYR A 169 15.53 8.49 7.48
CA TYR A 169 14.33 9.24 7.08
C TYR A 169 13.63 8.59 5.89
N GLY A 170 12.33 8.82 5.82
CA GLY A 170 11.44 8.40 4.74
C GLY A 170 10.15 9.21 4.85
N CYS A 171 9.35 9.20 3.79
CA CYS A 171 8.12 9.99 3.72
C CYS A 171 6.89 9.10 3.46
#